data_AF-A0A967LRA1-F1
#
_entry.id   AF-A0A967LRA1-F1
#
_cell.length_a   1.000
_cell.length_b   1.000
_cell.length_c   1.000
_cell.angle_alpha   90.00
_cell.angle_beta   90.00
_cell.angle_gamma   90.00
#
_symmetry.space_group_name_H-M   'P 1'
#
loop_
_entity.id
_entity.type
_entity.pdbx_description
1 polymer ?
#
loop_
_entity_poly.entity_id
_entity_poly.type
_entity_poly.pdbx_seq_one_letter_code
_entity_poly.pdbx_strand_id
1 'polypeptide(L)'
;CHLSIEVKAFDDATRWCDEGRRRFPDSGSFIEARLLLLASNVGPEPDIDSVWTTAAALEASLPPQRRERWRPNGLMYVAAGIARAGLPDSAEAVVRRARELDRGGDPYLDYYEAHVRLRLGQVDAALRLLGRYIDQRPRERAYLANDWWWEELFLDPRFARLVAEPS
;
A
#
# COMPACT_ATOMS: atom_id res chain seq x y z
N CYS A 1 12.20 7.86 10.03
CA CYS A 1 10.86 7.59 9.47
C CYS A 1 10.95 6.45 8.47
N HIS A 2 11.22 6.65 7.16
CA HIS A 2 11.33 5.53 6.20
C HIS A 2 12.29 4.41 6.65
N LEU A 3 13.50 4.76 7.07
CA LEU A 3 14.45 3.77 7.62
C LEU A 3 13.86 2.94 8.77
N SER A 4 13.07 3.57 9.65
CA SER A 4 12.42 2.88 10.77
C SER A 4 11.35 1.88 10.28
N ILE A 5 10.67 2.19 9.17
CA ILE A 5 9.72 1.28 8.51
C ILE A 5 10.48 0.11 7.89
N GLU A 6 11.56 0.38 7.16
CA GLU A 6 12.38 -0.64 6.50
C GLU A 6 12.96 -1.66 7.50
N VAL A 7 13.42 -1.19 8.68
CA VAL A 7 13.93 -2.06 9.75
C VAL A 7 12.83 -2.55 10.71
N LYS A 8 11.55 -2.29 10.38
CA LYS A 8 10.37 -2.76 11.15
C LYS A 8 10.28 -2.25 12.59
N ALA A 9 10.93 -1.13 12.89
CA ALA A 9 10.82 -0.42 14.15
C ALA A 9 9.58 0.51 14.10
N PHE A 10 8.37 -0.07 14.11
CA PHE A 10 7.12 0.65 13.78
C PHE A 10 6.69 1.72 14.81
N ASP A 11 6.98 1.52 16.09
CA ASP A 11 6.75 2.54 17.13
C ASP A 11 7.64 3.77 16.89
N ASP A 12 8.93 3.53 16.63
CA ASP A 12 9.87 4.57 16.24
C ASP A 12 9.50 5.19 14.90
N ALA A 13 8.99 4.40 13.94
CA ALA A 13 8.51 4.89 12.67
C ALA A 13 7.39 5.91 12.89
N THR A 14 6.36 5.56 13.65
CA THR A 14 5.24 6.46 13.97
C THR A 14 5.76 7.76 14.59
N ARG A 15 6.60 7.66 15.63
CA ARG A 15 7.19 8.83 16.30
C ARG A 15 7.99 9.73 15.34
N TRP A 16 8.90 9.14 14.55
CA TRP A 16 9.79 9.91 13.67
C TRP A 16 9.06 10.44 12.44
N CYS A 17 8.01 9.77 11.98
CA CYS A 17 7.17 10.27 10.89
C CYS A 17 6.33 11.48 11.35
N ASP A 18 5.78 11.43 12.57
CA ASP A 18 5.03 12.55 13.14
C ASP A 18 5.92 13.77 13.40
N GLU A 19 7.11 13.57 13.98
CA GLU A 19 8.08 14.66 14.19
C GLU A 19 8.61 15.23 12.87
N GLY A 20 8.88 14.36 11.89
CA GLY A 20 9.29 14.77 10.54
C GLY A 20 8.24 15.64 9.86
N ARG A 21 6.97 15.24 9.89
CA ARG A 21 5.85 16.02 9.35
C ARG A 21 5.66 17.35 10.06
N ARG A 22 5.84 17.39 11.40
CA ARG A 22 5.76 18.63 12.17
C ARG A 22 6.82 19.64 11.75
N ARG A 23 8.03 19.18 11.40
CA ARG A 23 9.15 20.04 10.97
C ARG A 23 9.15 20.35 9.48
N PHE A 24 8.67 19.42 8.66
CA PHE A 24 8.72 19.47 7.20
C PHE A 24 7.35 19.10 6.61
N PRO A 25 6.31 19.93 6.82
CA PRO A 25 4.93 19.58 6.47
C PRO A 25 4.70 19.35 4.98
N ASP A 26 5.49 19.98 4.11
CA ASP A 26 5.34 19.89 2.64
C ASP A 26 6.22 18.80 2.01
N SER A 27 6.97 18.06 2.83
CA SER A 27 7.84 17.00 2.33
C SER A 27 7.04 15.75 1.98
N GLY A 28 6.93 15.46 0.68
CA GLY A 28 6.19 14.32 0.17
C GLY A 28 6.59 12.97 0.79
N SER A 29 7.86 12.78 1.16
CA SER A 29 8.31 11.53 1.78
C SER A 29 7.73 11.31 3.18
N PHE A 30 7.58 12.37 4.00
CA PHE A 30 6.93 12.23 5.31
C PHE A 30 5.42 12.01 5.17
N ILE A 31 4.78 12.59 4.14
CA ILE A 31 3.36 12.35 3.84
C ILE A 31 3.16 10.91 3.37
N GLU A 32 4.01 10.41 2.48
CA GLU A 32 4.00 9.04 1.98
C GLU A 32 4.17 8.01 3.10
N ALA A 33 5.17 8.20 3.97
CA ALA A 33 5.38 7.31 5.10
C ALA A 33 4.16 7.22 6.03
N ARG A 34 3.49 8.36 6.28
CA ARG A 34 2.27 8.40 7.09
C ARG A 34 1.15 7.64 6.41
N LEU A 35 0.95 7.83 5.11
CA LEU A 35 -0.07 7.12 4.34
C LEU A 35 0.17 5.61 4.35
N LEU A 36 1.42 5.18 4.17
CA LEU A 36 1.86 3.79 4.23
C LEU A 36 1.52 3.15 5.58
N LEU A 37 1.83 3.83 6.70
CA LEU A 37 1.50 3.35 8.04
C LEU A 37 -0.01 3.30 8.29
N LEU A 38 -0.78 4.30 7.83
CA LEU A 38 -2.23 4.29 7.94
C LEU A 38 -2.87 3.15 7.14
N ALA A 39 -2.26 2.75 6.03
CA ALA A 39 -2.72 1.64 5.20
C ALA A 39 -2.24 0.26 5.70
N SER A 40 -1.25 0.17 6.59
CA SER A 40 -0.65 -1.09 7.03
C SER A 40 -1.12 -1.54 8.41
N ASN A 41 -0.98 -2.83 8.73
CA ASN A 41 -1.38 -3.42 10.02
C ASN A 41 -0.51 -3.03 11.23
N VAL A 42 0.59 -2.33 10.99
CA VAL A 42 1.60 -1.98 12.01
C VAL A 42 1.59 -0.49 12.36
N GLY A 43 0.83 0.32 11.62
CA GLY A 43 0.62 1.72 11.95
C GLY A 43 -0.55 1.93 12.92
N PRO A 44 -0.77 3.17 13.37
CA PRO A 44 -1.89 3.50 14.24
C PRO A 44 -3.23 3.13 13.58
N GLU A 45 -4.25 2.99 14.42
CA GLU A 45 -5.62 2.80 13.94
C GLU A 45 -6.00 3.98 13.01
N PRO A 46 -6.48 3.71 11.79
CA PRO A 46 -6.70 4.75 10.81
C PRO A 46 -7.99 5.52 11.12
N ASP A 47 -7.86 6.83 11.29
CA ASP A 47 -8.97 7.76 11.12
C ASP A 47 -9.23 7.94 9.62
N ILE A 48 -10.44 7.62 9.15
CA ILE A 48 -10.79 7.60 7.73
C ILE A 48 -10.54 8.96 7.08
N ASP A 49 -10.88 10.06 7.77
CA ASP A 49 -10.65 11.41 7.27
C ASP A 49 -9.15 11.68 7.14
N SER A 50 -8.34 11.25 8.12
CA SER A 50 -6.88 11.32 8.03
C SER A 50 -6.31 10.55 6.83
N VAL A 51 -6.89 9.39 6.46
CA VAL A 51 -6.42 8.60 5.31
C VAL A 51 -6.67 9.36 4.00
N TRP A 52 -7.88 9.87 3.80
CA TRP A 52 -8.23 10.65 2.60
C TRP A 52 -7.41 11.93 2.48
N THR A 53 -7.29 12.69 3.58
CA THR A 53 -6.54 13.95 3.60
C THR A 53 -5.05 13.72 3.37
N THR A 54 -4.47 12.67 3.94
CA THR A 54 -3.05 12.32 3.72
C THR A 54 -2.80 11.92 2.27
N ALA A 55 -3.68 11.12 1.66
CA ALA A 55 -3.59 10.75 0.26
C ALA A 55 -3.70 11.98 -0.67
N ALA A 56 -4.66 12.88 -0.41
CA ALA A 56 -4.82 14.11 -1.17
C ALA A 56 -3.61 15.06 -1.04
N ALA A 57 -3.03 15.16 0.17
CA ALA A 57 -1.82 15.94 0.40
C ALA A 57 -0.62 15.36 -0.37
N LEU A 58 -0.46 14.04 -0.38
CA LEU A 58 0.60 13.38 -1.15
C LEU A 58 0.43 13.67 -2.64
N GLU A 59 -0.79 13.51 -3.18
CA GLU A 59 -1.08 13.84 -4.58
C GLU A 59 -0.72 15.30 -4.92
N ALA A 60 -1.09 16.24 -4.06
CA ALA A 60 -0.81 17.65 -4.26
C ALA A 60 0.69 17.96 -4.28
N SER A 61 1.49 17.22 -3.49
CA SER A 61 2.95 17.33 -3.45
C SER A 61 3.65 16.82 -4.72
N LEU A 62 2.98 15.98 -5.52
CA LEU A 62 3.54 15.46 -6.75
C LEU A 62 3.49 16.49 -7.90
N PRO A 63 4.46 16.47 -8.83
CA PRO A 63 4.36 17.22 -10.08
C PRO A 63 3.07 16.90 -10.84
N PRO A 64 2.41 17.86 -11.51
CA PRO A 64 1.12 17.66 -12.17
C PRO A 64 1.05 16.43 -13.07
N GLN A 65 2.12 16.15 -13.82
CA GLN A 65 2.22 15.02 -14.75
C GLN A 65 2.22 13.66 -14.05
N ARG A 66 2.56 13.60 -12.76
CA ARG A 66 2.57 12.36 -11.96
C ARG A 66 1.27 12.12 -11.21
N ARG A 67 0.45 13.16 -10.98
CA ARG A 67 -0.79 13.06 -10.18
C ARG A 67 -1.78 12.07 -10.77
N GLU A 68 -2.08 12.19 -12.06
CA GLU A 68 -3.04 11.31 -12.74
C GLU A 68 -2.60 9.84 -12.68
N ARG A 69 -1.31 9.58 -12.91
CA ARG A 69 -0.74 8.22 -12.83
C ARG A 69 -0.70 7.68 -11.40
N TRP A 70 -0.50 8.54 -10.41
CA TRP A 70 -0.45 8.13 -9.01
C TRP A 70 -1.84 7.86 -8.43
N ARG A 71 -2.87 8.61 -8.86
CA ARG A 71 -4.20 8.61 -8.24
C ARG A 71 -4.84 7.21 -8.07
N PRO A 72 -4.80 6.29 -9.05
CA PRO A 72 -5.30 4.92 -8.83
C PRO A 72 -4.58 4.20 -7.68
N ASN A 73 -3.25 4.31 -7.63
CA ASN A 73 -2.43 3.71 -6.57
C ASN A 73 -2.71 4.36 -5.21
N GLY A 74 -2.85 5.70 -5.17
CA GLY A 74 -3.25 6.46 -3.98
C GLY A 74 -4.58 5.99 -3.40
N LEU A 75 -5.57 5.69 -4.25
CA LEU A 75 -6.86 5.15 -3.81
C LEU A 75 -6.75 3.74 -3.21
N MET A 76 -5.75 2.94 -3.58
CA MET A 76 -5.54 1.63 -2.93
C MET A 76 -5.03 1.78 -1.48
N TYR A 77 -4.18 2.77 -1.21
CA TYR A 77 -3.83 3.12 0.18
C TYR A 77 -5.06 3.54 0.98
N VAL A 78 -5.93 4.34 0.37
CA VAL A 78 -7.19 4.76 0.99
C VAL A 78 -8.09 3.56 1.28
N ALA A 79 -8.28 2.66 0.31
CA ALA A 79 -9.07 1.46 0.48
C ALA A 79 -8.51 0.54 1.58
N ALA A 80 -7.19 0.40 1.67
CA ALA A 80 -6.55 -0.38 2.74
C ALA A 80 -6.79 0.23 4.13
N GLY A 81 -6.70 1.56 4.27
CA GLY A 81 -7.03 2.25 5.53
C GLY A 81 -8.50 2.09 5.92
N ILE A 82 -9.42 2.21 4.96
CA ILE A 82 -10.86 1.99 5.18
C ILE A 82 -11.17 0.54 5.56
N ALA A 83 -10.52 -0.43 4.90
CA ALA A 83 -10.65 -1.85 5.25
C ALA A 83 -10.19 -2.12 6.68
N ARG A 84 -9.05 -1.54 7.09
CA ARG A 84 -8.56 -1.62 8.47
C ARG A 84 -9.53 -1.03 9.49
N ALA A 85 -10.21 0.08 9.16
CA ALA A 85 -11.24 0.69 9.99
C ALA A 85 -12.56 -0.11 10.06
N GLY A 86 -12.62 -1.33 9.48
CA GLY A 86 -13.78 -2.21 9.56
C GLY A 86 -14.92 -1.87 8.60
N LEU A 87 -14.65 -1.15 7.50
CA LEU A 87 -15.64 -0.74 6.51
C LEU A 87 -15.44 -1.42 5.15
N PRO A 88 -15.73 -2.73 5.02
CA PRO A 88 -15.39 -3.51 3.83
C PRO A 88 -16.10 -3.02 2.56
N ASP A 89 -17.40 -2.71 2.62
CA ASP A 89 -18.16 -2.25 1.44
C ASP A 89 -17.63 -0.92 0.89
N SER A 90 -17.21 -0.03 1.79
CA SER A 90 -16.59 1.25 1.43
C SER A 90 -15.20 1.04 0.81
N ALA A 91 -14.40 0.13 1.35
CA ALA A 91 -13.11 -0.22 0.77
C ALA A 91 -13.27 -0.79 -0.65
N GLU A 92 -14.22 -1.72 -0.85
CA GLU A 92 -14.53 -2.29 -2.17
C GLU A 92 -14.97 -1.23 -3.18
N ALA A 93 -15.80 -0.27 -2.76
CA ALA A 93 -16.21 0.85 -3.61
C ALA A 93 -15.02 1.70 -4.08
N VAL A 94 -14.05 1.95 -3.19
CA VAL A 94 -12.83 2.69 -3.52
C VAL A 94 -11.92 1.87 -4.43
N VAL A 95 -11.77 0.56 -4.22
CA VAL A 95 -11.03 -0.34 -5.13
C VAL A 95 -11.60 -0.29 -6.55
N ARG A 96 -12.93 -0.41 -6.69
CA ARG A 96 -13.60 -0.30 -8.00
C ARG A 96 -13.30 1.05 -8.66
N ARG A 97 -13.39 2.15 -7.90
CA ARG A 97 -13.09 3.49 -8.40
C ARG A 97 -11.64 3.62 -8.87
N ALA A 98 -10.69 3.04 -8.13
CA ALA A 98 -9.27 3.03 -8.51
C ALA A 98 -9.06 2.29 -9.83
N ARG A 99 -9.71 1.13 -10.01
CA ARG A 99 -9.65 0.34 -11.25
C ARG A 99 -10.24 1.06 -12.46
N GLU A 100 -11.35 1.78 -12.30
CA GLU A 100 -11.94 2.59 -13.36
C GLU A 100 -11.02 3.74 -13.83
N LEU A 101 -10.15 4.23 -12.94
CA LEU A 101 -9.18 5.29 -13.23
C LEU A 101 -7.89 4.78 -13.88
N ASP A 102 -7.55 3.51 -13.69
CA ASP A 102 -6.34 2.91 -14.26
C ASP A 102 -6.53 2.53 -15.73
N ARG A 103 -6.49 3.54 -16.60
CA ARG A 103 -6.57 3.36 -18.04
C ARG A 103 -5.30 2.76 -18.65
N GLY A 104 -4.19 2.81 -17.91
CA GLY A 104 -2.87 2.40 -18.39
C GLY A 104 -2.53 0.94 -18.08
N GLY A 105 -3.33 0.26 -17.25
CA GLY A 105 -3.04 -1.09 -16.79
C GLY A 105 -1.73 -1.12 -16.01
N ASP A 106 -1.56 -0.23 -15.02
CA ASP A 106 -0.35 -0.20 -14.20
C ASP A 106 -0.23 -1.52 -13.41
N PRO A 107 0.80 -2.34 -13.64
CA PRO A 107 0.95 -3.61 -12.92
C PRO A 107 1.02 -3.42 -11.40
N TYR A 108 1.52 -2.26 -10.94
CA TYR A 108 1.57 -1.95 -9.52
C TYR A 108 0.19 -1.84 -8.86
N LEU A 109 -0.86 -1.58 -9.63
CA LEU A 109 -2.21 -1.56 -9.09
C LEU A 109 -2.65 -2.94 -8.56
N ASP A 110 -2.19 -4.03 -9.19
CA ASP A 110 -2.41 -5.39 -8.67
C ASP A 110 -1.67 -5.60 -7.34
N TYR A 111 -0.44 -5.10 -7.24
CA TYR A 111 0.35 -5.16 -6.00
C TYR A 111 -0.32 -4.38 -4.86
N TYR A 112 -0.77 -3.13 -5.09
CA TYR A 112 -1.46 -2.37 -4.05
C TYR A 112 -2.85 -2.93 -3.71
N GLU A 113 -3.60 -3.40 -4.71
CA GLU A 113 -4.89 -4.04 -4.44
C GLU A 113 -4.73 -5.30 -3.61
N ALA A 114 -3.69 -6.11 -3.86
CA ALA A 114 -3.44 -7.30 -3.07
C ALA A 114 -3.34 -6.99 -1.57
N HIS A 115 -2.74 -5.84 -1.21
CA HIS A 115 -2.66 -5.38 0.17
C HIS A 115 -4.05 -5.05 0.74
N VAL A 116 -4.91 -4.39 -0.04
CA VAL A 116 -6.31 -4.15 0.33
C VAL A 116 -7.05 -5.47 0.54
N ARG A 117 -6.88 -6.44 -0.36
CA ARG A 117 -7.50 -7.77 -0.25
C ARG A 117 -7.10 -8.48 1.04
N LEU A 118 -5.85 -8.38 1.45
CA LEU A 118 -5.40 -8.90 2.74
C LEU A 118 -6.07 -8.22 3.93
N ARG A 119 -6.20 -6.89 3.91
CA ARG A 119 -6.94 -6.17 4.97
C ARG A 119 -8.41 -6.58 5.05
N LEU A 120 -9.01 -6.99 3.94
CA LEU A 120 -10.37 -7.53 3.85
C LEU A 120 -10.48 -9.03 4.18
N GLY A 121 -9.36 -9.71 4.52
CA GLY A 121 -9.34 -11.16 4.76
C GLY A 121 -9.47 -12.01 3.48
N GLN A 122 -9.35 -11.40 2.30
CA GLN A 122 -9.53 -12.03 0.99
C GLN A 122 -8.19 -12.59 0.45
N VAL A 123 -7.57 -13.49 1.21
CA VAL A 123 -6.21 -14.03 0.95
C VAL A 123 -6.07 -14.61 -0.46
N ASP A 124 -7.07 -15.37 -0.92
CA ASP A 124 -7.04 -15.96 -2.26
C ASP A 124 -7.00 -14.92 -3.38
N ALA A 125 -7.70 -13.80 -3.20
CA ALA A 125 -7.68 -12.70 -4.15
C ALA A 125 -6.32 -11.99 -4.15
N ALA A 126 -5.75 -11.76 -2.96
CA ALA A 126 -4.42 -11.19 -2.81
C ALA A 126 -3.36 -12.02 -3.55
N LEU A 127 -3.32 -13.34 -3.34
CA LEU A 127 -2.36 -14.22 -4.00
C LEU A 127 -2.51 -14.24 -5.53
N ARG A 128 -3.75 -14.22 -6.05
CA ARG A 128 -3.99 -14.12 -7.50
C ARG A 128 -3.46 -12.81 -8.08
N LEU A 129 -3.66 -11.70 -7.38
CA LEU A 129 -3.17 -10.39 -7.77
C LEU A 129 -1.64 -10.34 -7.77
N LEU A 130 -0.99 -10.86 -6.72
CA LEU A 130 0.46 -10.93 -6.63
C LEU A 130 1.05 -11.83 -7.73
N GLY A 131 0.38 -12.93 -8.08
CA GLY A 131 0.77 -13.75 -9.23
C GLY A 131 0.77 -12.94 -10.54
N ARG A 132 -0.32 -12.23 -10.85
CA ARG A 132 -0.39 -11.37 -12.03
C ARG A 132 0.65 -10.24 -12.03
N TYR A 133 0.95 -9.68 -10.87
CA TYR A 133 2.00 -8.68 -10.70
C TYR A 133 3.38 -9.26 -11.06
N ILE A 134 3.72 -10.43 -10.51
CA ILE A 134 4.99 -11.09 -10.75
C ILE A 134 5.13 -11.60 -12.19
N ASP A 135 4.06 -12.06 -12.83
CA ASP A 135 4.08 -12.45 -14.24
C ASP A 135 4.44 -11.26 -15.15
N GLN A 136 3.96 -10.07 -14.81
CA GLN A 136 4.30 -8.82 -15.51
C GLN A 136 5.63 -8.21 -15.07
N ARG A 137 6.09 -8.55 -13.85
CA ARG A 137 7.31 -8.01 -13.22
C ARG A 137 8.18 -9.12 -12.60
N PRO A 138 8.75 -10.05 -13.40
CA PRO A 138 9.49 -11.19 -12.83
C PRO A 138 10.70 -10.81 -11.97
N ARG A 139 11.29 -9.64 -12.21
CA ARG A 139 12.43 -9.11 -11.44
C ARG A 139 12.07 -8.69 -10.01
N GLU A 140 10.79 -8.48 -9.73
CA GLU A 140 10.31 -8.04 -8.41
C GLU A 140 10.09 -9.22 -7.46
N ARG A 141 10.30 -10.47 -7.89
CA ARG A 141 10.11 -11.66 -7.02
C ARG A 141 10.92 -11.58 -5.73
N ALA A 142 12.20 -11.23 -5.84
CA ALA A 142 13.09 -11.13 -4.68
C ALA A 142 12.68 -10.00 -3.73
N TYR A 143 12.19 -8.88 -4.28
CA TYR A 143 11.64 -7.79 -3.48
C TYR A 143 10.36 -8.25 -2.75
N LEU A 144 9.41 -8.86 -3.48
CA LEU A 144 8.16 -9.36 -2.94
C LEU A 144 8.39 -10.39 -1.82
N ALA A 145 9.40 -11.26 -1.95
CA ALA A 145 9.77 -12.25 -0.93
C ALA A 145 10.20 -11.66 0.41
N ASN A 146 10.67 -10.41 0.43
CA ASN A 146 11.25 -9.76 1.61
C ASN A 146 10.43 -8.55 2.09
N ASP A 147 9.43 -8.16 1.31
CA ASP A 147 8.62 -6.99 1.59
C ASP A 147 7.66 -7.25 2.75
N TRP A 148 7.76 -6.39 3.76
CA TRP A 148 7.11 -6.53 5.05
C TRP A 148 5.58 -6.44 4.96
N TRP A 149 5.03 -5.86 3.89
CA TRP A 149 3.58 -5.88 3.60
C TRP A 149 3.01 -7.29 3.50
N TRP A 150 3.83 -8.27 3.13
CA TRP A 150 3.39 -9.64 2.88
C TRP A 150 3.84 -10.61 3.97
N GLU A 151 4.30 -10.14 5.12
CA GLU A 151 4.79 -11.01 6.21
C GLU A 151 3.77 -12.07 6.62
N GLU A 152 2.50 -11.72 6.66
CA GLU A 152 1.42 -12.68 6.97
C GLU A 152 1.26 -13.79 5.92
N LEU A 153 1.78 -13.59 4.71
CA LEU A 153 1.80 -14.58 3.64
C LEU A 153 3.08 -15.43 3.62
N PHE A 154 4.12 -15.09 4.39
CA PHE A 154 5.42 -15.78 4.31
C PHE A 154 5.33 -17.27 4.66
N LEU A 155 4.35 -17.66 5.47
CA LEU A 155 4.09 -19.06 5.82
C LEU A 155 3.09 -19.76 4.87
N ASP A 156 2.47 -19.04 3.92
CA ASP A 156 1.54 -19.61 2.95
C ASP A 156 2.33 -20.33 1.82
N PRO A 157 2.17 -21.65 1.63
CA PRO A 157 2.86 -22.40 0.58
C PRO A 157 2.58 -21.87 -0.84
N ARG A 158 1.43 -21.22 -1.05
CA ARG A 158 1.08 -20.61 -2.33
C ARG A 158 1.92 -19.36 -2.58
N PHE A 159 2.16 -18.54 -1.55
CA PHE A 159 3.04 -17.39 -1.63
C PHE A 159 4.50 -17.82 -1.86
N ALA A 160 4.98 -18.83 -1.14
CA ALA A 160 6.32 -19.38 -1.34
C ALA A 160 6.57 -19.81 -2.79
N ARG A 161 5.57 -20.41 -3.45
CA ARG A 161 5.65 -20.74 -4.89
C ARG A 161 5.67 -19.52 -5.81
N LEU A 162 4.99 -18.43 -5.45
CA LEU A 162 4.99 -17.19 -6.23
C LEU A 162 6.35 -16.49 -6.20
N VAL A 163 7.06 -16.55 -5.08
CA VAL A 163 8.33 -15.84 -4.91
C VAL A 163 9.57 -16.70 -5.18
N ALA A 164 9.40 -18.01 -5.34
CA ALA A 164 10.47 -18.89 -5.80
C ALA A 164 10.98 -18.48 -7.19
N GLU A 165 12.29 -18.62 -7.41
CA GLU A 165 12.89 -18.41 -8.74
C GLU A 165 12.38 -19.48 -9.72
N PRO A 166 12.12 -19.12 -11.00
CA PRO A 166 11.84 -20.12 -12.02
C PRO A 166 13.06 -21.04 -12.18
N SER A 167 12.81 -22.35 -12.16
CA SER A 167 13.83 -23.39 -12.41
C SER A 167 14.32 -23.40 -13.85
#